data_AF-A0A961XZX7-F1
#
_entry.id   AF-A0A961XZX7-F1
#
_cell.length_a   1.000
_cell.length_b   1.000
_cell.length_c   1.000
_cell.angle_alpha   90.00
_cell.angle_beta   90.00
_cell.angle_gamma   90.00
#
_symmetry.space_group_name_H-M   'P 1'
#
loop_
_entity.id
_entity.type
_entity.pdbx_description
1 polymer ?
#
loop_
_entity_poly.entity_id
_entity_poly.type
_entity_poly.pdbx_seq_one_letter_code
_entity_poly.pdbx_strand_id
1 'polypeptide(L)' 'MPIVDFLAPYFAFVNDPTAWVALLTLVVLEIVLGIDNLIFISILTNKLPKEQQIPARRLGIGAALVMR' A
#
# COMPACT_ATOMS: atom_id res chain seq x y z
N MET A 1 31.91 -21.87 -11.18
CA MET A 1 30.67 -21.07 -11.18
C MET A 1 29.60 -21.61 -10.21
N PRO A 2 29.90 -22.03 -8.96
CA PRO A 2 28.89 -22.68 -8.10
C PRO A 2 27.83 -21.72 -7.51
N ILE A 3 28.17 -20.43 -7.33
CA ILE A 3 27.25 -19.43 -6.75
C ILE A 3 26.15 -19.02 -7.74
N VAL A 4 26.47 -18.94 -9.03
CA VAL A 4 25.49 -18.54 -10.05
C VAL A 4 24.43 -19.64 -10.22
N ASP A 5 24.84 -20.91 -10.26
CA ASP A 5 23.92 -22.05 -10.36
C ASP A 5 23.03 -22.19 -9.12
N PHE A 6 23.54 -21.83 -7.94
CA PHE A 6 22.76 -21.79 -6.71
C PHE A 6 21.70 -20.66 -6.72
N LEU A 7 22.03 -19.48 -7.24
CA LEU A 7 21.16 -18.31 -7.21
C LEU A 7 20.17 -18.24 -8.38
N ALA A 8 20.51 -18.78 -9.54
CA ALA A 8 19.70 -18.77 -10.76
C ALA A 8 18.23 -19.18 -10.55
N PRO A 9 17.89 -20.27 -9.83
CA PRO A 9 16.49 -20.65 -9.62
C PRO A 9 15.70 -19.64 -8.77
N TYR A 10 16.34 -18.89 -7.87
CA TYR A 10 15.68 -17.85 -7.06
C TYR A 10 15.29 -16.62 -7.88
N PHE A 11 15.97 -16.35 -8.99
CA PHE A 11 15.67 -15.25 -9.91
C PHE A 11 14.88 -15.68 -11.14
N ALA A 12 14.52 -16.97 -11.26
CA ALA A 12 13.79 -17.49 -12.41
C ALA A 12 12.42 -16.80 -12.61
N PHE A 13 11.80 -16.31 -11.53
CA PHE A 13 10.53 -15.55 -11.58
C PHE A 13 10.61 -14.28 -12.42
N VAL A 14 11.79 -13.68 -12.57
CA VAL A 14 11.98 -12.44 -13.36
C VAL A 14 11.66 -12.69 -14.83
N ASN A 15 11.86 -13.92 -15.32
CA ASN A 15 11.56 -14.32 -16.69
C ASN A 15 10.15 -14.90 -16.87
N ASP A 16 9.34 -15.02 -15.80
CA ASP A 16 7.97 -15.52 -15.87
C ASP A 16 6.97 -14.35 -15.99
N PRO A 17 6.29 -14.20 -17.15
CA PRO A 17 5.27 -13.16 -17.32
C PRO A 17 4.15 -13.21 -16.29
N THR A 18 3.83 -14.40 -15.77
CA THR A 18 2.77 -14.61 -14.76
C THR A 18 3.14 -13.96 -13.43
N ALA A 19 4.42 -14.02 -13.03
CA ALA A 19 4.93 -13.40 -11.82
C ALA A 19 4.81 -11.87 -11.87
N TRP A 20 5.05 -11.26 -13.03
CA TRP A 20 4.88 -9.82 -13.23
C TRP A 20 3.41 -9.40 -13.15
N VAL A 21 2.50 -10.19 -13.72
CA VAL A 21 1.05 -9.93 -13.62
C VAL A 21 0.57 -10.06 -12.17
N ALA A 22 1.03 -11.09 -11.45
CA ALA A 22 0.72 -11.26 -10.04
C ALA A 22 1.26 -10.10 -9.19
N LEU A 23 2.50 -9.67 -9.43
CA LEU A 23 3.10 -8.51 -8.75
C LEU A 23 2.29 -7.24 -9.02
N LEU A 24 1.91 -6.98 -10.27
CA LEU A 24 1.09 -5.83 -10.63
C LEU A 24 -0.27 -5.87 -9.95
N THR A 25 -0.90 -7.05 -9.90
CA THR A 25 -2.17 -7.25 -9.21
C THR A 25 -2.04 -6.95 -7.71
N LEU A 26 -0.98 -7.45 -7.07
CA LEU A 26 -0.69 -7.18 -5.65
C LEU A 26 -0.48 -5.68 -5.39
N VAL A 27 0.29 -5.02 -6.25
CA VAL A 27 0.51 -3.56 -6.16
C VAL A 27 -0.81 -2.80 -6.30
N VAL A 28 -1.68 -3.19 -7.24
CA VAL A 28 -3.00 -2.57 -7.39
C VAL A 28 -3.86 -2.79 -6.16
N LEU A 29 -3.90 -4.02 -5.61
CA LEU A 29 -4.65 -4.33 -4.39
C LEU A 29 -4.16 -3.50 -3.20
N GLU A 30 -2.85 -3.38 -3.03
CA GLU A 30 -2.23 -2.58 -1.98
C GLU A 30 -2.62 -1.10 -2.10
N ILE A 31 -2.60 -0.55 -3.32
CA ILE A 31 -2.99 0.84 -3.58
C ILE A 31 -4.47 1.05 -3.25
N VAL A 32 -5.36 0.15 -3.68
CA VAL A 32 -6.80 0.25 -3.42
C VAL A 32 -7.08 0.22 -1.92
N LEU A 33 -6.47 -0.72 -1.19
CA LEU A 33 -6.58 -0.82 0.26
C LEU A 33 -6.04 0.43 0.96
N GLY A 34 -4.92 0.99 0.50
CA GLY A 34 -4.36 2.24 1.02
C GLY A 34 -5.25 3.45 0.77
N ILE A 35 -5.90 3.52 -0.41
CA ILE A 35 -6.82 4.62 -0.77
C ILE A 35 -8.10 4.56 0.06
N ASP A 36 -8.69 3.37 0.27
CA ASP A 36 -9.92 3.20 1.07
C ASP A 36 -9.79 3.84 2.46
N ASN A 37 -8.64 3.64 3.11
CA ASN A 37 -8.38 4.17 4.45
C ASN A 37 -8.24 5.71 4.44
N LEU A 38 -7.60 6.27 3.40
CA LEU A 38 -7.46 7.72 3.21
C LEU A 38 -8.81 8.40 2.91
N ILE A 39 -9.64 7.77 2.08
CA ILE A 39 -10.99 8.24 1.75
C ILE A 39 -11.86 8.27 3.00
N PHE A 40 -11.83 7.22 3.83
CA PHE A 40 -12.58 7.16 5.08
C PHE A 40 -12.24 8.34 6.02
N ILE A 41 -10.94 8.62 6.20
CA ILE A 41 -10.48 9.77 6.99
C ILE A 41 -10.95 11.10 6.40
N SER A 42 -10.85 11.27 5.08
CA SER A 42 -11.27 12.49 4.39
C SER A 42 -12.79 12.73 4.52
N ILE A 43 -13.61 11.67 4.39
CA ILE A 43 -15.06 11.75 4.54
C ILE A 43 -15.45 12.08 5.98
N LEU A 44 -14.87 11.39 6.97
CA LEU A 44 -15.16 11.63 8.38
C LEU A 44 -14.75 13.05 8.80
N THR A 45 -13.55 13.49 8.43
CA THR A 45 -13.05 14.83 8.77
C THR A 45 -13.86 15.95 8.13
N ASN A 46 -14.42 15.76 6.94
CA ASN A 46 -15.29 16.74 6.31
C ASN A 46 -16.66 16.91 6.99
N LYS A 47 -17.10 15.94 7.81
CA LYS A 47 -18.32 16.05 8.62
C LYS A 47 -18.10 16.72 9.98
N LEU A 48 -16.86 17.04 10.35
CA LEU A 48 -16.55 17.70 11.63
C LEU A 48 -16.64 19.23 11.55
N PRO A 49 -17.03 19.92 12.64
CA PRO A 49 -16.99 21.39 12.74
C PRO A 49 -15.58 21.91 12.46
N LYS A 50 -15.46 23.08 11.82
CA LYS A 50 -14.16 23.63 11.33
C LYS A 50 -13.05 23.65 12.39
N GLU A 51 -13.39 23.82 13.67
CA GLU A 51 -12.45 23.81 14.79
C GLU A 51 -11.88 22.41 15.11
N GLN A 52 -12.60 21.34 14.77
CA GLN A 52 -12.19 19.94 15.03
C GLN A 52 -11.61 19.22 13.80
N GLN A 53 -11.68 19.82 12.60
CA GLN A 53 -11.14 19.22 11.37
C GLN A 53 -9.62 19.08 11.40
N ILE A 54 -8.91 20.05 11.98
CA ILE A 54 -7.44 20.07 12.05
C ILE A 54 -6.90 18.92 12.93
N PRO A 55 -7.36 18.73 14.18
CA PRO A 55 -6.91 17.60 15.00
C PRO A 55 -7.37 16.25 14.43
N ALA A 56 -8.60 16.14 13.91
CA ALA A 56 -9.09 14.91 13.32
C ALA A 56 -8.31 14.49 12.05
N ARG A 57 -7.88 15.46 11.23
CA ARG A 57 -7.02 15.20 10.05
C ARG A 57 -5.61 14.76 10.47
N ARG A 58 -5.01 15.39 11.47
CA ARG A 58 -3.70 14.97 11.99
C ARG A 58 -3.74 13.57 12.62
N LEU A 59 -4.80 13.28 13.37
CA LEU A 59 -4.98 11.98 14.03
C LEU A 59 -5.32 10.89 13.02
N GLY A 60 -6.12 11.19 11.99
CA GLY A 60 -6.40 10.28 10.88
C GLY A 60 -5.16 9.97 10.04
N ILE A 61 -4.38 11.00 9.64
CA ILE A 61 -3.13 10.79 8.89
C ILE A 61 -2.10 10.04 9.74
N GLY A 62 -1.99 10.37 11.04
CA GLY A 62 -1.11 9.68 11.98
C GLY A 62 -1.50 8.20 12.18
N ALA A 63 -2.79 7.91 12.36
CA ALA A 63 -3.30 6.55 12.46
C ALA A 63 -3.10 5.76 11.15
N ALA A 64 -3.35 6.37 9.98
CA ALA A 64 -3.07 5.76 8.67
C ALA A 64 -1.57 5.56 8.40
N LEU A 65 -0.69 6.30 9.10
CA LEU A 65 0.76 6.08 9.04
C LEU A 65 1.24 4.97 9.97
N VAL A 66 0.48 4.64 11.02
CA VAL A 66 0.82 3.62 12.02
C VAL A 66 0.15 2.27 11.73
N MET A 67 -1.03 2.28 11.10
CA MET A 67 -1.76 1.07 10.71
C MET A 67 -1.31 0.48 9.37
N ARG A 68 -0.42 1.17 8.65
CA ARG A 68 0.28 0.58 7.49
C ARG A 68 1.41 -0.33 7.99
#